data_AF-A0ABC8QLF1-F1
#
_entry.id   AF-A0ABC8QLF1-F1
#
_cell.length_a   1.000
_cell.length_b   1.000
_cell.length_c   1.000
_cell.angle_alpha   90.00
_cell.angle_beta   90.00
_cell.angle_gamma   90.00
#
_symmetry.space_group_name_H-M   'P 1'
#
loop_
_entity.id
_entity.type
_entity.pdbx_description
1 polymer ?
#
loop_
_entity_poly.entity_id
_entity_poly.type
_entity_poly.pdbx_seq_one_letter_code
_entity_poly.pdbx_strand_id
1 'polypeptide(L)' 'MDPCCLDLSKPLPPLVKAFDCASELTALRGMAPVFAVWKTKRALNIGSEKRLREAIELIHGCVSEMIQRSLEGAVN' A
#
# COMPACT_ATOMS: atom_id res chain seq x y z
N MET A 1 3.82 -0.61 -23.37
CA MET A 1 4.33 -1.49 -22.30
C MET A 1 5.55 -0.82 -21.74
N ASP A 2 5.43 -0.30 -20.52
CA ASP A 2 6.47 0.50 -19.87
C ASP A 2 7.65 -0.41 -19.41
N PRO A 3 8.91 -0.08 -19.75
CA PRO A 3 10.07 -0.91 -19.43
C PRO A 3 10.44 -0.94 -17.93
N CYS A 4 9.75 -0.19 -17.07
CA CYS A 4 9.96 -0.24 -15.62
C CYS A 4 9.18 -1.38 -14.92
N CYS A 5 8.35 -2.15 -15.64
CA CYS A 5 7.48 -3.15 -15.01
C CYS A 5 8.16 -4.46 -14.60
N LEU A 6 9.40 -4.76 -15.01
CA LEU A 6 9.99 -6.09 -14.76
C LEU A 6 11.51 -6.09 -14.51
N ASP A 7 12.07 -5.04 -13.90
CA ASP A 7 13.44 -5.14 -13.35
C ASP A 7 13.39 -5.68 -11.91
N LEU A 8 13.02 -6.96 -11.76
CA LEU A 8 13.04 -7.68 -10.46
C LEU A 8 14.45 -7.76 -9.83
N SER A 9 15.48 -7.30 -10.54
CA SER A 9 16.87 -7.26 -10.07
C SER A 9 17.18 -6.05 -9.17
N LYS A 10 16.31 -5.03 -9.14
CA LYS A 10 16.42 -3.90 -8.20
C LYS A 10 15.66 -4.20 -6.90
N PRO A 11 16.13 -3.72 -5.73
CA PRO A 11 15.34 -3.82 -4.51
C PRO A 11 13.98 -3.19 -4.76
N LEU A 12 12.91 -3.97 -4.56
CA LEU A 12 11.55 -3.52 -4.80
C LEU A 12 11.34 -2.19 -4.09
N PRO A 13 10.88 -1.13 -4.79
CA PRO A 13 10.67 0.15 -4.14
C PRO A 13 9.70 -0.06 -2.97
N PRO A 14 9.91 0.63 -1.83
CA PRO A 14 9.10 0.45 -0.63
C PRO A 14 7.60 0.64 -0.91
N LEU A 15 7.26 1.45 -1.93
CA LEU A 15 5.91 1.59 -2.48
C LEU A 15 5.31 0.27 -2.98
N VAL A 16 6.04 -0.51 -3.78
CA VAL A 16 5.52 -1.77 -4.37
C VAL A 16 5.27 -2.79 -3.26
N LYS A 17 6.22 -2.92 -2.33
CA LYS A 17 6.07 -3.81 -1.16
C LYS A 17 4.88 -3.42 -0.28
N ALA A 18 4.65 -2.12 -0.09
CA ALA A 18 3.48 -1.62 0.63
C ALA A 18 2.18 -1.92 -0.14
N PHE A 19 2.18 -1.77 -1.47
CA PHE A 19 1.03 -2.09 -2.31
C PHE A 19 0.67 -3.58 -2.30
N ASP A 20 1.65 -4.46 -2.40
CA ASP A 20 1.46 -5.92 -2.26
C ASP A 20 0.89 -6.28 -0.89
N CYS A 21 1.47 -5.73 0.19
CA CYS A 21 0.95 -5.94 1.54
C CYS A 21 -0.50 -5.45 1.67
N ALA A 22 -0.81 -4.26 1.14
CA ALA A 22 -2.16 -3.71 1.18
C ALA A 22 -3.17 -4.57 0.41
N SER A 23 -2.76 -5.10 -0.75
CA SER A 23 -3.57 -5.96 -1.59
C SER A 23 -3.84 -7.32 -0.95
N GLU A 24 -2.81 -7.96 -0.39
CA GLU A 24 -2.93 -9.22 0.36
C GLU A 24 -3.89 -9.06 1.54
N LEU A 25 -3.69 -8.03 2.37
CA LEU A 25 -4.49 -7.79 3.57
C LEU A 25 -5.95 -7.44 3.22
N THR A 26 -6.17 -6.75 2.10
CA THR A 26 -7.52 -6.47 1.60
C THR A 26 -8.20 -7.71 1.05
N ALA A 27 -7.48 -8.57 0.34
CA ALA A 27 -7.99 -9.86 -0.12
C ALA A 27 -8.38 -10.76 1.06
N LEU A 28 -7.54 -10.82 2.09
CA LEU A 28 -7.83 -11.55 3.33
C LEU A 28 -9.10 -11.05 4.04
N ARG A 29 -9.41 -9.74 3.96
CA ARG A 29 -10.70 -9.20 4.44
C ARG A 29 -11.88 -9.72 3.61
N GLY A 30 -11.74 -9.74 2.29
CA GLY A 30 -12.77 -10.24 1.38
C GLY A 30 -13.04 -11.73 1.51
N MET A 31 -12.02 -12.51 1.89
CA MET A 31 -12.14 -13.95 2.13
C MET A 31 -12.61 -14.31 3.54
N ALA A 32 -12.68 -13.35 4.47
CA ALA A 32 -13.14 -13.63 5.82
C ALA A 32 -14.65 -13.92 5.83
N PRO A 33 -15.10 -15.09 6.32
CA PRO A 33 -16.51 -15.48 6.28
C PRO A 33 -17.41 -14.62 7.20
N VAL A 34 -16.81 -13.83 8.10
CA VAL A 34 -17.54 -13.04 9.10
C VAL A 34 -17.00 -11.60 9.12
N PHE A 35 -17.84 -10.67 8.68
CA PHE A 35 -17.57 -9.22 8.69
C PHE A 35 -17.16 -8.68 10.09
N ALA A 36 -17.60 -9.33 11.16
CA ALA A 36 -17.21 -8.95 12.52
C ALA A 36 -15.72 -9.18 12.80
N VAL A 37 -15.08 -10.21 12.23
CA VAL A 37 -13.67 -10.55 12.54
C VAL A 37 -12.72 -9.45 12.10
N TRP A 38 -12.86 -8.93 10.88
CA TRP A 38 -12.01 -7.85 10.41
C TRP A 38 -12.32 -6.53 11.12
N LYS A 39 -13.59 -6.27 11.46
CA LYS A 39 -14.00 -5.08 12.21
C LYS A 39 -13.45 -5.08 13.64
N THR A 40 -13.46 -6.22 14.31
CA THR A 40 -12.83 -6.41 15.63
C THR A 40 -11.32 -6.27 15.53
N LYS A 41 -10.67 -6.88 14.54
CA LYS A 41 -9.23 -6.69 14.29
C LYS A 41 -8.88 -5.23 14.01
N ARG A 42 -9.74 -4.51 13.27
CA ARG A 42 -9.57 -3.08 12.94
C ARG A 42 -9.73 -2.20 14.17
N ALA A 43 -10.73 -2.49 15.02
CA ALA A 43 -10.96 -1.77 16.27
C ALA A 43 -9.81 -1.97 17.26
N LEU A 44 -9.23 -3.17 17.30
CA LEU A 44 -8.08 -3.48 18.15
C LEU A 44 -6.74 -2.96 17.61
N ASN A 45 -6.68 -2.51 16.35
CA ASN A 45 -5.48 -1.97 15.68
C ASN A 45 -4.21 -2.84 15.90
N ILE A 46 -4.41 -4.17 15.95
CA ILE A 46 -3.36 -5.15 16.26
C ILE A 46 -3.22 -6.13 15.10
N GLY A 47 -1.98 -6.52 14.81
CA GLY A 47 -1.66 -7.52 13.80
C GLY A 47 -1.84 -7.02 12.37
N SER A 48 -2.53 -7.81 11.54
CA SER A 48 -2.72 -7.59 10.10
C SER A 48 -3.32 -6.22 9.76
N GLU A 49 -4.23 -5.70 10.60
CA GLU A 49 -4.88 -4.41 10.36
C GLU A 49 -3.94 -3.21 10.61
N LYS A 50 -3.03 -3.33 11.59
CA LYS A 50 -1.98 -2.33 11.81
C LYS A 50 -1.03 -2.28 10.61
N ARG A 51 -0.58 -3.46 10.14
CA ARG A 51 0.29 -3.58 8.96
C ARG A 51 -0.35 -2.99 7.71
N LEU A 52 -1.67 -3.16 7.55
CA LEU A 52 -2.41 -2.58 6.44
C LEU A 52 -2.44 -1.05 6.54
N ARG A 53 -2.65 -0.50 7.75
CA ARG A 53 -2.60 0.95 7.96
C ARG A 53 -1.22 1.52 7.63
N GLU A 54 -0.15 0.91 8.12
CA GLU A 54 1.22 1.35 7.85
C GLU A 54 1.55 1.29 6.36
N ALA A 55 1.09 0.25 5.66
CA ALA A 55 1.24 0.14 4.22
C ALA A 55 0.50 1.26 3.46
N ILE A 56 -0.74 1.57 3.85
CA ILE A 56 -1.51 2.66 3.25
C ILE A 56 -0.85 4.02 3.52
N GLU A 57 -0.35 4.26 4.73
CA GLU A 57 0.34 5.50 5.09
C GLU A 57 1.61 5.70 4.24
N LEU A 58 2.38 4.62 3.99
CA LEU A 58 3.55 4.65 3.12
C LEU A 58 3.17 4.94 1.66
N ILE A 59 2.14 4.28 1.14
CA ILE A 59 1.63 4.51 -0.22
C ILE A 59 1.21 5.98 -0.39
N HIS A 60 0.42 6.51 0.55
CA HIS A 60 -0.01 7.91 0.52
C HIS A 60 1.17 8.87 0.55
N GLY A 61 2.19 8.63 1.39
CA GLY A 61 3.40 9.45 1.44
C GLY A 61 4.14 9.46 0.10
N CYS A 62 4.39 8.29 -0.47
CA CYS A 62 5.07 8.16 -1.76
C CYS A 62 4.28 8.79 -2.93
N VAL A 63 2.95 8.61 -2.96
CA VAL A 63 2.10 9.19 -4.01
C VAL A 63 2.03 10.72 -3.86
N SER A 64 1.92 11.22 -2.64
CA SER A 64 1.94 12.66 -2.37
C SER A 64 3.26 13.30 -2.83
N GLU A 65 4.40 12.65 -2.56
CA GLU A 65 5.70 13.11 -3.03
C GLU A 65 5.78 13.09 -4.58
N MET A 66 5.30 12.02 -5.23
CA MET A 66 5.27 11.93 -6.69
C MET A 66 4.42 13.03 -7.33
N ILE A 67 3.23 13.31 -6.77
CA ILE A 67 2.36 14.38 -7.25
C ILE A 67 3.04 15.74 -7.07
N GLN A 68 3.64 16.00 -5.89
CA GLN A 68 4.33 17.26 -5.64
C GLN A 68 5.48 17.49 -6.63
N ARG A 69 6.31 16.45 -6.87
CA ARG A 69 7.40 16.51 -7.85
C ARG A 69 6.92 16.71 -9.28
N SER A 70 5.77 16.13 -9.63
CA SER A 70 5.17 16.30 -10.96
C SER A 70 4.61 17.71 -11.18
N LEU A 71 4.09 18.34 -10.12
CA LEU A 71 3.64 19.72 -10.14
C LEU A 71 4.81 20.72 -10.17
N GLU A 72 5.89 20.45 -9.43
CA GLU A 72 7.11 21.28 -9.46
C GLU A 72 7.79 21.24 -10.85
N GLY A 73 7.77 20.09 -11.54
CA GLY A 73 8.27 19.97 -12.91
C GLY A 73 7.43 20.68 -13.99
N ALA A 74 6.22 21.14 -13.65
CA ALA A 74 5.35 21.92 -14.56
C ALA A 74 5.49 23.44 -14.36
N VAL A 75 6.24 23.89 -13.34
CA VAL A 75 6.49 25.30 -12.98
C VAL A 75 7.93 25.73 -13.32
N ASN A 76 8.69 24.88 -14.02
CA ASN A 76 10.01 25.20 -14.59
C ASN A 76 10.02 24.87 -16.10
#